data_AF-A0A963GN30-F1
#
_entry.id   AF-A0A963GN30-F1
#
_cell.length_a   1.000
_cell.length_b   1.000
_cell.length_c   1.000
_cell.angle_alpha   90.00
_cell.angle_beta   90.00
_cell.angle_gamma   90.00
#
_symmetry.space_group_name_H-M   'P 1'
#
loop_
_entity.id
_entity.type
_entity.pdbx_description
1 polymer ?
#
loop_
_entity_poly.entity_id
_entity_poly.type
_entity_poly.pdbx_seq_one_letter_code
_entity_poly.pdbx_strand_id
1 'polypeptide(L)'
;MLPTTIDLDEDTLSILQRLADAEKRSQTDIMREALQRYLQQTQAANAHLPSGIGRFHSGRSDISQRSEEILQQALRREHHGADR
;
A
#
# COMPACT_ATOMS: atom_id res chain seq x y z
N MET A 1 8.60 -23.37 -4.84
CA MET A 1 8.05 -22.60 -3.70
C MET A 1 9.15 -22.34 -2.71
N LEU A 2 9.08 -21.22 -1.98
CA LEU A 2 9.97 -20.91 -0.87
C LEU A 2 9.24 -21.20 0.45
N PRO A 3 9.90 -21.81 1.45
CA PRO A 3 9.32 -21.98 2.78
C PRO A 3 9.19 -20.61 3.46
N THR A 4 8.14 -20.45 4.27
CA THR A 4 7.92 -19.24 5.08
C THR A 4 7.37 -19.69 6.41
N THR A 5 7.97 -19.18 7.49
CA THR A 5 7.50 -19.38 8.86
C THR A 5 6.66 -18.18 9.27
N ILE A 6 5.49 -18.43 9.82
CA ILE A 6 4.58 -17.40 10.33
C ILE A 6 4.22 -17.75 11.77
N ASP A 7 4.08 -16.73 12.60
CA ASP A 7 3.57 -16.89 13.96
C ASP A 7 2.05 -16.82 13.93
N LEU A 8 1.39 -17.79 14.56
CA LEU A 8 -0.05 -17.87 14.72
C LEU A 8 -0.37 -18.08 16.20
N ASP A 9 -1.47 -17.50 16.66
CA ASP A 9 -2.02 -17.86 17.96
C ASP A 9 -2.53 -19.31 17.97
N GLU A 10 -2.61 -19.89 19.16
CA GLU A 10 -2.97 -21.29 19.37
C GLU A 10 -4.40 -21.61 18.88
N ASP A 11 -5.32 -20.66 19.03
CA ASP A 11 -6.71 -20.81 18.59
C ASP A 11 -6.79 -20.88 17.07
N THR A 12 -6.11 -19.97 16.37
CA THR A 12 -6.02 -19.95 14.91
C THR A 12 -5.38 -21.23 14.37
N LEU A 13 -4.29 -21.70 14.99
CA LEU A 13 -3.65 -22.96 14.60
C LEU A 13 -4.61 -24.16 14.76
N SER A 14 -5.35 -24.20 15.87
CA SER A 14 -6.32 -25.25 16.16
C SER A 14 -7.47 -25.26 15.15
N ILE A 15 -7.97 -24.08 14.76
CA ILE A 15 -9.00 -23.94 13.74
C ILE A 15 -8.48 -24.41 12.37
N LEU A 16 -7.26 -24.00 12.00
CA LEU A 16 -6.64 -24.39 10.73
C LEU A 16 -6.47 -25.92 10.62
N GLN A 17 -6.05 -26.58 11.71
CA GLN A 17 -5.92 -28.04 11.76
C GLN A 17 -7.28 -28.72 11.54
N ARG A 18 -8.32 -28.29 12.26
CA ARG A 18 -9.67 -28.83 12.08
C ARG A 18 -10.20 -28.65 10.67
N LEU A 19 -9.92 -27.50 10.06
CA LEU A 19 -10.34 -27.21 8.69
C LEU A 19 -9.62 -28.10 7.67
N ALA A 20 -8.31 -28.32 7.86
CA ALA A 20 -7.51 -29.22 7.05
C ALA A 20 -8.04 -30.67 7.09
N ASP A 21 -8.36 -31.15 8.29
CA ASP A 21 -8.93 -32.49 8.48
C ASP A 21 -10.31 -32.62 7.85
N ALA A 22 -11.18 -31.61 8.02
CA ALA A 22 -12.53 -31.60 7.48
C ALA A 22 -12.55 -31.58 5.94
N GLU A 23 -11.69 -30.77 5.32
CA GLU A 23 -11.59 -30.67 3.87
C GLU A 23 -10.71 -31.76 3.24
N LYS A 24 -10.00 -32.57 4.05
CA LYS A 24 -8.98 -33.54 3.60
C LYS A 24 -7.89 -32.89 2.74
N ARG A 25 -7.44 -31.70 3.16
CA ARG A 25 -6.44 -30.88 2.47
C ARG A 25 -5.27 -30.57 3.39
N SER A 26 -4.12 -30.22 2.82
CA SER A 26 -3.00 -29.77 3.64
C SER A 26 -3.24 -28.36 4.20
N GLN A 27 -2.70 -28.08 5.39
CA GLN A 27 -2.74 -26.73 5.97
C GLN A 27 -2.09 -25.70 5.04
N THR A 28 -1.03 -26.08 4.34
CA THR A 28 -0.34 -25.23 3.35
C THR A 28 -1.24 -24.85 2.18
N ASP A 29 -2.06 -25.77 1.68
CA ASP A 29 -2.97 -25.49 0.56
C ASP A 29 -4.10 -24.55 0.98
N ILE A 30 -4.65 -24.76 2.18
CA ILE A 30 -5.66 -23.87 2.76
C ILE A 30 -5.07 -22.47 2.99
N MET A 31 -3.88 -22.38 3.58
CA MET A 31 -3.19 -21.10 3.80
C MET A 31 -2.89 -20.37 2.50
N ARG A 32 -2.45 -21.09 1.46
CA ARG A 32 -2.23 -20.49 0.14
C ARG A 32 -3.52 -19.91 -0.43
N GLU A 33 -4.60 -20.68 -0.40
CA GLU A 33 -5.89 -20.23 -0.91
C GLU A 33 -6.42 -19.02 -0.12
N ALA A 34 -6.32 -19.06 1.20
CA ALA A 34 -6.71 -17.95 2.07
C ALA A 34 -5.91 -16.67 1.74
N LEU A 35 -4.59 -16.77 1.59
CA LEU A 35 -3.73 -15.65 1.20
C LEU A 35 -4.08 -15.13 -0.20
N GLN A 36 -4.36 -16.01 -1.17
CA GLN A 36 -4.79 -15.58 -2.51
C GLN A 36 -6.10 -14.80 -2.46
N ARG A 37 -7.09 -15.30 -1.71
CA ARG A 37 -8.39 -14.62 -1.54
C ARG A 37 -8.22 -13.28 -0.82
N TYR A 38 -7.42 -13.22 0.24
CA TYR A 38 -7.11 -11.99 0.96
C TYR A 38 -6.45 -10.95 0.05
N LEU A 39 -5.46 -11.37 -0.74
CA LEU A 39 -4.77 -10.49 -1.69
C LEU A 39 -5.71 -9.99 -2.79
N GLN A 40 -6.59 -10.84 -3.32
CA GLN A 40 -7.59 -10.43 -4.31
C GLN A 40 -8.58 -9.41 -3.74
N GLN A 41 -9.08 -9.64 -2.52
CA GLN A 41 -9.98 -8.71 -1.83
C GLN A 41 -9.28 -7.37 -1.52
N THR A 42 -8.05 -7.43 -1.03
CA THR A 42 -7.26 -6.24 -0.68
C THR A 42 -6.89 -5.44 -1.93
N GLN A 43 -6.49 -6.12 -3.01
CA GLN A 43 -6.21 -5.47 -4.29
C GLN A 43 -7.48 -4.88 -4.91
N ALA A 44 -8.63 -5.55 -4.84
CA ALA A 44 -9.89 -5.00 -5.32
C ALA A 44 -10.33 -3.76 -4.52
N ALA A 45 -10.11 -3.76 -3.20
CA ALA A 45 -10.34 -2.60 -2.35
C ALA A 45 -9.39 -1.44 -2.68
N ASN A 46 -8.11 -1.73 -2.94
CA ASN A 46 -7.11 -0.72 -3.28
C ASN A 46 -7.12 -0.28 -4.75
N ALA A 47 -7.68 -1.08 -5.65
CA ALA A 47 -7.84 -0.75 -7.08
C ALA A 47 -8.86 0.37 -7.32
N HIS A 48 -9.64 0.73 -6.30
CA HIS A 48 -10.55 1.88 -6.32
C HIS A 48 -9.90 3.20 -5.90
N LEU A 49 -8.62 3.21 -5.51
CA LEU A 49 -7.90 4.47 -5.45
C LEU A 49 -7.34 4.76 -6.85
N PRO A 50 -7.91 5.72 -7.62
CA PRO A 50 -7.25 6.17 -8.82
C PRO A 50 -5.82 6.58 -8.44
N SER A 51 -4.86 6.16 -9.25
CA SER A 51 -3.42 6.45 -9.14
C SER A 51 -3.05 7.94 -9.13
N GLY A 52 -4.06 8.83 -9.07
CA GLY A 52 -3.96 10.27 -8.92
C GLY A 52 -4.37 10.83 -7.55
N ILE A 53 -4.90 10.03 -6.61
CA ILE A 53 -5.11 10.51 -5.23
C ILE A 53 -3.73 10.63 -4.58
N GLY A 54 -3.24 11.86 -4.45
CA GLY A 54 -1.88 12.16 -3.97
C GLY A 54 -0.98 12.86 -4.96
N ARG A 55 -1.32 12.91 -6.26
CA ARG A 55 -0.50 13.61 -7.29
C ARG A 55 -0.33 15.11 -7.01
N PHE A 56 -1.23 15.70 -6.23
CA PHE A 56 -1.17 17.10 -5.78
C PHE A 56 -0.97 17.24 -4.27
N HIS A 57 -0.76 16.13 -3.54
CA HIS A 57 -0.52 16.16 -2.10
C HIS A 57 0.98 16.35 -1.88
N SER A 58 1.46 17.58 -2.09
CA SER A 58 2.88 17.97 -2.01
C SER A 58 3.50 17.86 -0.61
N GLY A 59 2.76 17.34 0.39
CA GLY A 59 3.15 17.35 1.81
C GLY A 59 3.22 18.74 2.44
N ARG A 60 2.95 19.81 1.67
CA ARG A 60 2.98 21.20 2.12
C ARG A 60 1.58 21.78 2.12
N SER A 61 1.01 21.95 3.32
CA SER A 61 -0.31 22.54 3.53
C SER A 61 -0.33 24.07 3.39
N ASP A 62 0.85 24.71 3.33
CA ASP A 62 1.02 26.16 3.30
C ASP A 62 1.15 26.73 1.87
N ILE A 63 1.15 25.89 0.83
CA ILE A 63 1.34 26.33 -0.57
C ILE A 63 0.29 27.36 -0.99
N SER A 64 -0.98 27.16 -0.61
CA SER A 64 -2.06 28.11 -0.93
C SER A 64 -1.91 29.44 -0.19
N GLN A 65 -1.32 29.42 1.01
CA GLN A 65 -1.09 30.63 1.81
C GLN A 65 0.15 31.40 1.34
N ARG A 66 1.12 30.71 0.73
CA ARG A 66 2.42 31.26 0.34
C ARG A 66 2.63 31.31 -1.18
N SER A 67 1.55 31.22 -1.94
CA SER A 67 1.59 31.17 -3.42
C SER A 67 2.37 32.34 -4.02
N GLU A 68 2.13 33.55 -3.54
CA GLU A 68 2.83 34.78 -3.93
C GLU A 68 4.35 34.68 -3.71
N GLU A 69 4.77 34.27 -2.51
CA GLU A 69 6.20 34.14 -2.15
C GLU A 69 6.90 33.08 -3.00
N ILE A 70 6.23 31.95 -3.24
CA ILE A 70 6.76 30.84 -4.05
C ILE A 70 6.93 31.29 -5.49
N LEU A 71 5.96 32.01 -6.06
CA LEU A 71 6.03 32.54 -7.42
C LEU A 71 7.14 33.59 -7.54
N GLN A 72 7.27 34.49 -6.57
CA GLN A 72 8.37 35.47 -6.56
C GLN A 72 9.76 34.82 -6.41
N GLN A 73 9.88 33.71 -5.69
CA GLN A 73 11.13 32.94 -5.63
C GLN A 73 11.43 32.26 -6.97
N ALA A 74 10.42 31.72 -7.66
CA ALA A 74 10.58 31.12 -8.98
C ALA A 74 11.06 32.15 -10.01
N LEU A 75 10.42 33.31 -10.05
CA LEU A 75 10.84 34.45 -10.91
C LEU A 75 12.29 34.86 -10.62
N ARG A 76 12.67 35.00 -9.35
CA ARG A 76 14.06 35.33 -8.97
C ARG A 76 15.08 34.27 -9.38
N ARG A 77 14.71 32.99 -9.36
CA ARG A 77 15.57 31.90 -9.83
C ARG A 77 15.78 31.93 -11.35
N GLU A 78 14.74 32.25 -12.13
CA GLU A 78 14.87 32.38 -13.58
C GLU A 78 15.73 33.58 -13.97
N HIS A 79 15.57 34.73 -13.29
CA HIS A 79 16.37 35.93 -13.56
C HIS A 79 17.86 35.78 -13.22
N HIS A 80 18.23 34.96 -12.22
CA HIS A 80 19.63 34.66 -11.93
C HIS A 80 20.26 33.60 -12.87
N GLY A 81 19.47 32.93 -13.70
CA GLY A 81 19.96 32.02 -14.74
C GLY A 81 20.25 32.70 -16.09
N ALA A 82 19.88 33.97 -16.25
CA ALA A 82 20.02 34.73 -17.49
C ALA A 82 21.32 35.56 -17.58
N ASP A 83 22.21 35.45 -16.58
CA ASP A 83 23.50 36.16 -16.53
C ASP A 83 24.71 35.20 -16.64
N ARG A 84 24.63 34.26 -17.60
CA ARG A 84 25.75 33.44 -18.07
C ARG A 84 25.74 33.33 -19.58
#